data_AF-A0A932T1Y3-F1
#
_entry.id   AF-A0A932T1Y3-F1
#
_cell.length_a   1.000
_cell.length_b   1.000
_cell.length_c   1.000
_cell.angle_alpha   90.00
_cell.angle_beta   90.00
_cell.angle_gamma   90.00
#
_symmetry.space_group_name_H-M   'P 1'
#
loop_
_entity.id
_entity.type
_entity.pdbx_description
1 polymer ?
#
loop_
_entity_poly.entity_id
_entity_poly.type
_entity_poly.pdbx_seq_one_letter_code
_entity_poly.pdbx_strand_id
1 'polypeptide(L)'
;MHSRIEQRTVDFFQRIWPQFPVLTCQVDENADGTVDRDWVDFNSNGKVDDELDLDGAECLVFFLGGISDHGSPIGFGRDPKNPFSRGEKREGPFFELTDKSRLIDRDRDGFPELIDTLDGQVNPYLYFSAYDGAGYSFHIDCETADNGAFEPYYMAGNPRLDRKQVKWYKPLSMQIISPGKDGKYGAGGHLPPENEPRTVPKDERDNITNFSVGRIER
;
A
#
# COMPACT_ATOMS: atom_id res chain seq x y z
N MET A 1 11.19 -12.58 -19.77
CA MET A 1 11.15 -11.29 -19.02
C MET A 1 11.71 -11.62 -17.64
N HIS A 2 12.64 -10.84 -17.11
CA HIS A 2 13.07 -11.07 -15.73
C HIS A 2 12.08 -10.35 -14.84
N SER A 3 11.45 -11.09 -13.93
CA SER A 3 10.62 -10.51 -12.89
C SER A 3 11.45 -9.49 -12.11
N ARG A 4 10.90 -8.33 -11.76
CA ARG A 4 11.62 -7.31 -10.96
C ARG A 4 10.67 -6.65 -10.00
N ILE A 5 10.90 -6.85 -8.71
CA ILE A 5 10.38 -5.96 -7.67
C ILE A 5 11.00 -4.57 -7.89
N GLU A 6 10.20 -3.51 -7.88
CA GLU A 6 10.72 -2.15 -8.02
C GLU A 6 11.78 -1.85 -6.94
N GLN A 7 12.86 -1.15 -7.32
CA GLN A 7 13.95 -0.80 -6.39
C GLN A 7 13.44 -0.04 -5.15
N ARG A 8 12.38 0.77 -5.29
CA ARG A 8 11.76 1.47 -4.16
C ARG A 8 11.21 0.51 -3.10
N THR A 9 10.59 -0.58 -3.54
CA THR A 9 10.01 -1.63 -2.68
C THR A 9 11.12 -2.45 -2.05
N VAL A 10 12.18 -2.75 -2.80
CA VAL A 10 13.41 -3.37 -2.27
C VAL A 10 14.03 -2.53 -1.15
N ASP A 11 14.28 -1.25 -1.40
CA ASP A 11 14.89 -0.32 -0.44
C ASP A 11 14.04 -0.20 0.83
N PHE A 12 12.71 -0.16 0.66
CA PHE A 12 11.77 -0.15 1.76
C PHE A 12 11.82 -1.46 2.58
N PHE A 13 11.76 -2.63 1.96
CA PHE A 13 11.86 -3.91 2.68
C PHE A 13 13.21 -4.06 3.39
N GLN A 14 14.30 -3.59 2.80
CA GLN A 14 15.62 -3.61 3.45
C GLN A 14 15.70 -2.66 4.66
N ARG A 15 14.87 -1.63 4.73
CA ARG A 15 14.76 -0.77 5.93
C ARG A 15 14.07 -1.50 7.09
N ILE A 16 13.01 -2.26 6.81
CA ILE A 16 12.22 -2.99 7.81
C ILE A 16 12.91 -4.29 8.22
N TRP A 17 13.41 -5.03 7.23
CA TRP A 17 14.08 -6.31 7.38
C TRP A 17 15.45 -6.27 6.69
N PRO A 18 16.48 -5.68 7.33
CA PRO A 18 17.81 -5.54 6.75
C PRO A 18 18.51 -6.87 6.41
N GLN A 19 18.02 -7.98 6.98
CA GLN A 19 18.54 -9.32 6.74
C GLN A 19 17.76 -10.08 5.67
N PHE A 20 16.62 -9.54 5.20
CA PHE A 20 15.83 -10.18 4.17
C PHE A 20 16.62 -10.13 2.86
N PRO A 21 17.00 -11.29 2.29
CA PRO A 21 17.67 -11.32 1.00
C PRO A 21 16.61 -10.99 -0.04
N VAL A 22 16.46 -9.71 -0.39
CA VAL A 22 15.57 -9.31 -1.48
C VAL A 22 16.17 -9.84 -2.77
N LEU A 23 15.78 -11.05 -3.16
CA LEU A 23 16.12 -11.63 -4.45
C LEU A 23 15.05 -11.14 -5.43
N THR A 24 15.49 -10.27 -6.33
CA THR A 24 14.63 -9.48 -7.20
C THR A 24 14.13 -10.25 -8.42
N CYS A 25 14.59 -11.48 -8.66
CA CYS A 25 14.16 -12.27 -9.81
C CYS A 25 14.47 -13.76 -9.64
N GLN A 26 13.74 -14.62 -10.36
CA GLN A 26 14.28 -15.93 -10.73
C GLN A 26 15.55 -15.68 -11.53
N VAL A 27 16.64 -16.32 -11.12
CA VAL A 27 17.72 -16.61 -12.05
C VAL A 27 17.60 -18.10 -12.32
N ASP A 28 17.11 -18.44 -13.51
CA ASP A 28 17.36 -19.75 -14.12
C ASP A 28 18.69 -19.58 -14.86
N GLU A 29 19.79 -19.59 -14.09
CA GLU A 29 21.17 -19.46 -14.57
C GLU A 29 21.50 -20.56 -15.57
N ASN A 30 20.83 -21.71 -15.49
CA ASN A 30 21.12 -22.90 -16.28
C ASN A 30 20.10 -23.18 -17.41
N ALA A 31 19.00 -22.41 -17.49
CA ALA A 31 17.91 -22.54 -18.45
C ALA A 31 17.20 -23.92 -18.45
N ASP A 32 17.16 -24.61 -17.32
CA ASP A 32 16.56 -25.95 -17.17
C ASP A 32 15.07 -25.92 -16.79
N GLY A 33 14.50 -24.73 -16.60
CA GLY A 33 13.11 -24.55 -16.21
C GLY A 33 12.86 -24.77 -14.71
N THR A 34 13.90 -24.87 -13.90
CA THR A 34 13.87 -24.83 -12.45
C THR A 34 14.51 -23.53 -11.94
N VAL A 35 14.11 -23.10 -10.75
CA VAL A 35 14.64 -21.85 -10.18
C VAL A 35 15.94 -22.16 -9.46
N ASP A 36 17.07 -21.58 -9.90
CA ASP A 36 18.37 -21.79 -9.25
C ASP A 36 18.51 -21.03 -7.91
N ARG A 37 17.51 -20.21 -7.53
CA ARG A 37 17.50 -19.43 -6.29
C ARG A 37 16.13 -19.41 -5.61
N ASP A 38 16.15 -19.29 -4.29
CA ASP A 38 14.93 -19.11 -3.49
C ASP A 38 14.20 -17.83 -3.92
N TRP A 39 12.94 -17.98 -4.34
CA TRP A 39 12.03 -16.87 -4.62
C TRP A 39 10.98 -16.78 -3.50
N VAL A 40 10.41 -15.60 -3.30
CA VAL A 40 9.36 -15.39 -2.29
C VAL A 40 8.01 -15.31 -2.99
N ASP A 41 7.11 -16.23 -2.63
CA ASP A 41 5.70 -16.23 -3.01
C ASP A 41 4.92 -15.30 -2.06
N PHE A 42 4.71 -14.04 -2.44
CA PHE A 42 4.11 -13.07 -1.52
C PHE A 42 2.58 -13.23 -1.38
N ASN A 43 1.88 -13.62 -2.46
CA ASN A 43 0.42 -13.77 -2.50
C ASN A 43 -0.08 -15.23 -2.33
N SER A 44 0.85 -16.20 -2.23
CA SER A 44 0.55 -17.63 -2.10
C SER A 44 -0.05 -18.29 -3.33
N ASN A 45 0.16 -17.73 -4.52
CA ASN A 45 -0.42 -18.25 -5.76
C ASN A 45 0.38 -19.43 -6.34
N GLY A 46 1.54 -19.77 -5.76
CA GLY A 46 2.41 -20.86 -6.19
C GLY A 46 3.15 -20.59 -7.50
N LYS A 47 3.21 -19.34 -7.95
CA LYS A 47 3.86 -18.87 -9.17
C LYS A 47 4.85 -17.77 -8.85
N VAL A 48 5.85 -17.62 -9.70
CA VAL A 48 6.66 -16.41 -9.67
C VAL A 48 5.89 -15.29 -10.34
N ASP A 49 5.68 -14.23 -9.57
CA ASP A 49 5.09 -13.00 -10.07
C ASP A 49 6.15 -12.19 -10.84
N ASP A 50 5.78 -11.69 -12.01
CA ASP A 50 6.65 -10.89 -12.87
C ASP A 50 6.97 -9.53 -12.23
N GLU A 51 6.05 -9.00 -11.43
CA GLU A 51 6.18 -7.73 -10.72
C GLU A 51 5.33 -7.80 -9.46
N LEU A 52 5.91 -7.40 -8.32
CA LEU A 52 5.16 -7.17 -7.09
C LEU A 52 5.12 -5.67 -6.86
N ASP A 53 4.03 -5.04 -7.28
CA ASP A 53 3.73 -3.64 -6.98
C ASP A 53 2.45 -3.60 -6.16
N LEU A 54 2.59 -3.35 -4.85
CA LEU A 54 1.42 -3.17 -3.99
C LEU A 54 0.93 -1.74 -4.16
N ASP A 55 -0.34 -1.59 -4.51
CA ASP A 55 -0.97 -0.28 -4.59
C ASP A 55 -1.18 0.32 -3.18
N GLY A 56 -1.63 1.58 -3.15
CA GLY A 56 -1.87 2.27 -1.89
C GLY A 56 -2.95 1.60 -1.03
N ALA A 57 -3.92 0.89 -1.60
CA ALA A 57 -4.97 0.22 -0.85
C ALA A 57 -4.50 -1.12 -0.26
N GLU A 58 -3.74 -1.90 -1.03
CA GLU A 58 -3.16 -3.17 -0.60
C GLU A 58 -2.10 -2.97 0.48
N CYS A 59 -1.28 -1.93 0.34
CA CYS A 59 -0.26 -1.55 1.33
C CYS A 59 -0.86 -1.41 2.74
N LEU A 60 -2.07 -0.86 2.86
CA LEU A 60 -2.74 -0.71 4.15
C LEU A 60 -2.96 -2.07 4.81
N VAL A 61 -3.50 -3.03 4.06
CA VAL A 61 -3.80 -4.36 4.58
C VAL A 61 -2.52 -5.14 4.85
N PHE A 62 -1.53 -5.02 3.97
CA PHE A 62 -0.21 -5.60 4.17
C PHE A 62 0.44 -5.14 5.48
N PHE A 63 0.43 -3.84 5.79
CA PHE A 63 1.05 -3.34 7.03
C PHE A 63 0.24 -3.67 8.30
N LEU A 64 -1.09 -3.67 8.20
CA LEU A 64 -1.96 -4.02 9.34
C LEU A 64 -2.00 -5.52 9.61
N GLY A 65 -2.00 -6.33 8.57
CA GLY A 65 -2.36 -7.74 8.60
C GLY A 65 -1.21 -8.69 8.28
N GLY A 66 -0.14 -8.22 7.64
CA GLY A 66 0.95 -9.05 7.14
C GLY A 66 0.67 -9.67 5.77
N ILE A 67 1.38 -10.75 5.46
CA ILE A 67 1.17 -11.45 4.18
C ILE A 67 -0.16 -12.17 4.12
N SER A 68 -0.68 -12.31 2.91
CA SER A 68 -1.93 -13.00 2.60
C SER A 68 -1.70 -14.52 2.48
N ASP A 69 -2.65 -15.27 3.03
CA ASP A 69 -2.84 -16.70 2.79
C ASP A 69 -4.31 -16.91 2.41
N HIS A 70 -4.54 -17.23 1.14
CA HIS A 70 -5.86 -17.35 0.54
C HIS A 70 -6.78 -16.15 0.86
N GLY A 71 -6.26 -14.93 0.69
CA GLY A 71 -7.00 -13.67 0.93
C GLY A 71 -7.14 -13.29 2.41
N SER A 72 -6.59 -14.08 3.33
CA SER A 72 -6.60 -13.77 4.77
C SER A 72 -5.21 -13.34 5.23
N PRO A 73 -5.05 -12.16 5.84
CA PRO A 73 -3.76 -11.75 6.40
C PRO A 73 -3.38 -12.61 7.61
N ILE A 74 -2.15 -13.13 7.62
CA ILE A 74 -1.64 -14.06 8.64
C ILE A 74 -0.39 -13.55 9.37
N GLY A 75 -0.13 -12.24 9.30
CA GLY A 75 1.03 -11.61 9.90
C GLY A 75 2.31 -11.80 9.10
N PHE A 76 3.44 -11.49 9.72
CA PHE A 76 4.78 -11.72 9.18
C PHE A 76 5.47 -12.86 9.92
N GLY A 77 6.35 -13.60 9.23
CA GLY A 77 7.26 -14.55 9.84
C GLY A 77 8.22 -13.87 10.82
N ARG A 78 8.56 -14.55 11.92
CA ARG A 78 9.51 -14.03 12.92
C ARG A 78 10.97 -14.13 12.51
N ASP A 79 11.29 -14.89 11.46
CA ASP A 79 12.65 -14.95 10.93
C ASP A 79 12.92 -13.70 10.10
N PRO A 80 13.83 -12.79 10.52
CA PRO A 80 14.13 -11.59 9.76
C PRO A 80 14.79 -11.86 8.40
N LYS A 81 15.26 -13.09 8.15
CA LYS A 81 15.76 -13.52 6.83
C LYS A 81 14.64 -14.05 5.94
N ASN A 82 13.49 -14.36 6.51
CA ASN A 82 12.32 -14.85 5.78
C ASN A 82 11.01 -14.35 6.45
N PRO A 83 10.77 -13.03 6.44
CA PRO A 83 9.62 -12.41 7.09
C PRO A 83 8.30 -12.72 6.37
N PHE A 84 8.36 -13.32 5.18
CA PHE A 84 7.22 -13.73 4.38
C PHE A 84 6.97 -15.25 4.44
N SER A 85 7.67 -15.97 5.32
CA SER A 85 7.46 -17.41 5.49
C SER A 85 6.07 -17.73 6.06
N ARG A 86 5.46 -18.80 5.53
CA ARG A 86 4.15 -19.31 5.98
C ARG A 86 4.17 -20.27 7.18
N GLY A 87 5.35 -20.57 7.72
CA GLY A 87 5.52 -21.51 8.85
C GLY A 87 5.01 -21.03 10.22
N GLU A 88 5.18 -21.87 11.24
CA GLU A 88 4.43 -21.82 12.51
C GLU A 88 4.85 -20.74 13.54
N LYS A 89 5.64 -19.74 13.18
CA LYS A 89 5.98 -18.63 14.09
C LYS A 89 5.84 -17.28 13.41
N ARG A 90 4.71 -16.64 13.71
CA ARG A 90 4.30 -15.38 13.10
C ARG A 90 4.15 -14.29 14.15
N GLU A 91 4.17 -13.07 13.67
CA GLU A 91 3.90 -11.87 14.42
C GLU A 91 2.80 -11.08 13.72
N GLY A 92 1.82 -10.64 14.49
CA GLY A 92 0.58 -10.10 13.95
C GLY A 92 -0.47 -11.20 13.67
N PRO A 93 -1.56 -10.86 12.95
CA PRO A 93 -1.88 -9.53 12.42
C PRO A 93 -1.93 -8.46 13.51
N PHE A 94 -1.54 -7.22 13.20
CA PHE A 94 -1.45 -6.09 14.16
C PHE A 94 -2.77 -5.34 14.32
N PHE A 95 -3.72 -5.64 13.45
CA PHE A 95 -5.10 -5.21 13.54
C PHE A 95 -6.01 -6.41 13.29
N GLU A 96 -7.07 -6.52 14.09
CA GLU A 96 -8.02 -7.61 13.94
C GLU A 96 -8.97 -7.30 12.77
N LEU A 97 -8.60 -7.77 11.58
CA LEU A 97 -9.44 -7.74 10.38
C LEU A 97 -10.53 -8.84 10.49
N THR A 98 -11.37 -8.73 11.52
CA THR A 98 -12.41 -9.71 11.88
C THR A 98 -13.49 -9.83 10.82
N ASP A 99 -13.85 -8.69 10.22
CA ASP A 99 -14.84 -8.64 9.17
C ASP A 99 -14.19 -8.89 7.81
N LYS A 100 -14.06 -10.18 7.47
CA LYS A 100 -13.54 -10.62 6.17
C LYS A 100 -14.39 -10.13 4.99
N SER A 101 -15.65 -9.75 5.19
CA SER A 101 -16.47 -9.21 4.11
C SER A 101 -15.96 -7.86 3.61
N ARG A 102 -15.09 -7.21 4.40
CA ARG A 102 -14.42 -5.96 4.03
C ARG A 102 -13.07 -6.15 3.38
N LEU A 103 -12.58 -7.38 3.27
CA LEU A 103 -11.39 -7.72 2.50
C LEU A 103 -11.85 -8.17 1.13
N ILE A 104 -11.57 -7.36 0.12
CA ILE A 104 -11.78 -7.71 -1.28
C ILE A 104 -10.42 -7.88 -1.93
N ASP A 105 -10.38 -8.49 -3.11
CA ASP A 105 -9.19 -8.60 -3.96
C ASP A 105 -9.68 -8.21 -5.36
N ARG A 106 -9.55 -6.91 -5.67
CA ARG A 106 -10.27 -6.32 -6.80
C ARG A 106 -9.60 -6.61 -8.13
N ASP A 107 -8.28 -6.62 -8.17
CA ASP A 107 -7.49 -6.89 -9.37
C ASP A 107 -7.06 -8.36 -9.51
N ARG A 108 -7.29 -9.18 -8.47
CA ARG A 108 -7.05 -10.64 -8.44
C ARG A 108 -5.58 -10.99 -8.42
N ASP A 109 -4.75 -10.14 -7.83
CA ASP A 109 -3.34 -10.39 -7.64
C ASP A 109 -3.04 -11.16 -6.33
N GLY A 110 -4.06 -11.35 -5.48
CA GLY A 110 -4.00 -12.09 -4.22
C GLY A 110 -3.67 -11.24 -2.98
N PHE A 111 -3.50 -9.94 -3.14
CA PHE A 111 -3.40 -8.98 -2.03
C PHE A 111 -4.76 -8.34 -1.76
N PRO A 112 -5.31 -8.52 -0.55
CA PRO A 112 -6.61 -7.97 -0.27
C PRO A 112 -6.54 -6.47 0.02
N GLU A 113 -7.55 -5.72 -0.42
CA GLU A 113 -7.80 -4.34 -0.03
C GLU A 113 -8.93 -4.24 1.01
N LEU A 114 -8.88 -3.20 1.84
CA LEU A 114 -9.87 -2.98 2.91
C LEU A 114 -10.92 -1.95 2.51
N ILE A 115 -12.19 -2.35 2.35
CA ILE A 115 -13.31 -1.43 2.09
C ILE A 115 -13.83 -0.73 3.35
N ASP A 116 -14.37 0.47 3.18
CA ASP A 116 -15.04 1.20 4.26
C ASP A 116 -16.26 0.43 4.79
N THR A 117 -16.57 0.62 6.07
CA THR A 117 -17.80 0.19 6.74
C THR A 117 -19.07 0.88 6.25
N LEU A 118 -18.97 1.92 5.42
CA LEU A 118 -20.13 2.61 4.86
C LEU A 118 -20.95 1.67 3.96
N ASP A 119 -22.28 1.73 4.10
CA ASP A 119 -23.21 0.88 3.35
C ASP A 119 -23.00 1.00 1.83
N GLY A 120 -22.83 -0.14 1.18
CA GLY A 120 -22.69 -0.22 -0.29
C GLY A 120 -21.31 0.15 -0.82
N GLN A 121 -20.30 0.27 0.06
CA GLN A 121 -18.95 0.61 -0.38
C GLN A 121 -18.32 -0.51 -1.20
N VAL A 122 -17.69 -0.13 -2.31
CA VAL A 122 -16.93 -1.04 -3.19
C VAL A 122 -15.49 -0.60 -3.41
N ASN A 123 -15.17 0.65 -3.07
CA ASN A 123 -13.82 1.21 -3.18
C ASN A 123 -13.08 1.09 -1.84
N PRO A 124 -11.80 0.68 -1.83
CA PRO A 124 -11.05 0.47 -0.60
C PRO A 124 -10.65 1.77 0.10
N TYR A 125 -10.01 1.69 1.26
CA TYR A 125 -9.23 2.83 1.75
C TYR A 125 -7.96 3.00 0.92
N LEU A 126 -7.54 4.24 0.69
CA LEU A 126 -6.21 4.52 0.16
C LEU A 126 -5.26 4.81 1.30
N TYR A 127 -4.06 4.22 1.26
CA TYR A 127 -2.98 4.53 2.19
C TYR A 127 -1.80 5.20 1.47
N PHE A 128 -1.31 6.26 2.11
CA PHE A 128 -0.12 6.98 1.67
C PHE A 128 0.87 7.12 2.81
N SER A 129 2.11 6.71 2.56
CA SER A 129 3.23 6.92 3.48
C SER A 129 4.07 8.12 3.08
N ALA A 130 4.46 8.94 4.06
CA ALA A 130 5.42 10.02 3.82
C ALA A 130 6.89 9.55 3.90
N TYR A 131 7.14 8.25 4.09
CA TYR A 131 8.47 7.65 4.23
C TYR A 131 9.38 8.42 5.21
N ASP A 132 8.85 8.73 6.40
CA ASP A 132 9.53 9.51 7.44
C ASP A 132 10.05 10.89 6.97
N GLY A 133 9.27 11.58 6.14
CA GLY A 133 9.60 12.94 5.70
C GLY A 133 10.17 13.04 4.29
N ALA A 134 10.42 11.91 3.62
CA ALA A 134 10.82 11.94 2.21
C ALA A 134 9.68 12.40 1.28
N GLY A 135 8.43 12.38 1.77
CA GLY A 135 7.23 12.83 1.06
C GLY A 135 6.36 11.66 0.60
N TYR A 136 5.15 11.97 0.14
CA TYR A 136 4.22 10.94 -0.34
C TYR A 136 4.49 10.58 -1.81
N SER A 137 4.23 9.32 -2.19
CA SER A 137 4.23 8.90 -3.60
C SER A 137 3.04 9.47 -4.35
N PHE A 138 3.24 9.84 -5.62
CA PHE A 138 2.17 10.34 -6.52
C PHE A 138 1.57 9.28 -7.42
N HIS A 139 2.24 8.13 -7.54
CA HIS A 139 1.61 6.97 -8.14
C HIS A 139 0.77 6.32 -7.07
N ILE A 140 -0.55 6.45 -7.21
CA ILE A 140 -1.34 5.25 -7.02
C ILE A 140 -1.62 4.74 -8.41
N ASP A 141 -0.97 3.65 -8.81
CA ASP A 141 -1.46 2.79 -9.87
C ASP A 141 -2.58 1.92 -9.30
N CYS A 142 -3.55 2.61 -8.69
CA CYS A 142 -4.76 2.02 -8.19
C CYS A 142 -5.66 1.93 -9.41
N GLU A 143 -5.55 0.84 -10.15
CA GLU A 143 -6.59 0.39 -11.09
C GLU A 143 -7.96 0.33 -10.39
N THR A 144 -7.95 0.33 -9.05
CA THR A 144 -9.12 0.32 -8.18
C THR A 144 -9.78 1.69 -7.96
N ALA A 145 -9.22 2.81 -8.45
CA ALA A 145 -9.89 4.12 -8.43
C ALA A 145 -10.59 4.37 -9.77
N ASP A 146 -11.87 3.99 -9.88
CA ASP A 146 -12.70 4.14 -11.10
C ASP A 146 -12.76 5.57 -11.70
N ASN A 147 -12.20 6.60 -11.04
CA ASN A 147 -12.27 8.00 -11.48
C ASN A 147 -10.92 8.74 -11.55
N GLY A 148 -9.79 8.02 -11.57
CA GLY A 148 -8.47 8.60 -11.83
C GLY A 148 -7.63 8.84 -10.58
N ALA A 149 -6.39 9.29 -10.81
CA ALA A 149 -5.35 9.40 -9.79
C ALA A 149 -5.79 10.32 -8.64
N PHE A 150 -6.01 9.75 -7.45
CA PHE A 150 -6.14 10.51 -6.20
C PHE A 150 -4.76 11.00 -5.77
N GLU A 151 -4.65 12.27 -5.39
CA GLU A 151 -3.41 12.85 -4.91
C GLU A 151 -3.36 12.92 -3.38
N PRO A 152 -2.26 12.48 -2.75
CA PRO A 152 -2.07 12.73 -1.32
C PRO A 152 -2.08 14.23 -1.03
N TYR A 153 -2.66 14.59 0.10
CA TYR A 153 -2.89 15.99 0.43
C TYR A 153 -1.59 16.74 0.75
N TYR A 154 -1.50 17.98 0.28
CA TYR A 154 -0.36 18.89 0.49
C TYR A 154 -0.81 20.31 0.79
N MET A 155 0.01 21.07 1.54
CA MET A 155 -0.28 22.45 1.96
C MET A 155 0.25 23.52 1.01
N ALA A 156 1.29 23.24 0.23
CA ALA A 156 1.86 24.20 -0.73
C ALA A 156 2.73 23.50 -1.78
N GLY A 157 2.96 24.19 -2.89
CA GLY A 157 3.74 23.70 -4.03
C GLY A 157 2.87 22.98 -5.06
N ASN A 158 3.50 22.47 -6.13
CA ASN A 158 2.86 21.58 -7.08
C ASN A 158 3.70 20.31 -7.22
N PRO A 159 3.21 19.18 -6.68
CA PRO A 159 3.96 17.94 -6.72
C PRO A 159 4.26 17.37 -8.10
N ARG A 160 3.39 17.64 -9.07
CA ARG A 160 3.59 17.22 -10.46
C ARG A 160 4.71 18.00 -11.15
N LEU A 161 5.07 19.17 -10.62
CA LEU A 161 6.11 20.03 -11.18
C LEU A 161 7.43 19.91 -10.44
N ASP A 162 7.42 19.96 -9.10
CA ASP A 162 8.63 19.85 -8.28
C ASP A 162 8.32 19.28 -6.89
N ARG A 163 8.56 17.98 -6.73
CA ARG A 163 8.37 17.26 -5.45
C ARG A 163 9.21 17.82 -4.30
N LYS A 164 10.35 18.47 -4.57
CA LYS A 164 11.23 19.00 -3.52
C LYS A 164 10.68 20.25 -2.87
N GLN A 165 9.79 20.97 -3.55
CA GLN A 165 9.16 22.19 -3.06
C GLN A 165 7.79 21.94 -2.43
N VAL A 166 7.30 20.70 -2.46
CA VAL A 166 5.98 20.37 -1.89
C VAL A 166 6.06 20.42 -0.39
N LYS A 167 5.21 21.26 0.20
CA LYS A 167 4.96 21.24 1.63
C LYS A 167 3.82 20.27 1.89
N TRP A 168 4.16 19.03 2.19
CA TRP A 168 3.17 17.98 2.45
C TRP A 168 2.30 18.27 3.69
N TYR A 169 1.04 17.82 3.65
CA TYR A 169 0.21 17.84 4.84
C TYR A 169 0.70 16.73 5.77
N LYS A 170 1.10 17.09 7.00
CA LYS A 170 1.69 16.16 8.00
C LYS A 170 2.85 15.33 7.40
N PRO A 171 3.99 15.95 7.02
CA PRO A 171 5.07 15.31 6.26
C PRO A 171 5.75 14.13 6.96
N LEU A 172 5.55 13.91 8.26
CA LEU A 172 6.15 12.81 9.03
C LEU A 172 5.12 11.75 9.42
N SER A 173 4.10 11.55 8.57
CA SER A 173 2.91 10.77 8.92
C SER A 173 2.43 9.90 7.76
N MET A 174 1.27 9.27 7.92
CA MET A 174 0.52 8.64 6.84
C MET A 174 -0.82 9.34 6.60
N GLN A 175 -1.38 9.16 5.42
CA GLN A 175 -2.76 9.52 5.11
C GLN A 175 -3.56 8.26 4.82
N ILE A 176 -4.72 8.12 5.45
CA ILE A 176 -5.70 7.08 5.13
C ILE A 176 -6.96 7.77 4.64
N ILE A 177 -7.41 7.43 3.43
CA ILE A 177 -8.50 8.12 2.74
C ILE A 177 -9.65 7.14 2.48
N SER A 178 -10.84 7.48 2.96
CA SER A 178 -12.09 6.82 2.59
C SER A 178 -12.66 7.41 1.30
N PRO A 179 -13.31 6.61 0.43
CA PRO A 179 -14.11 7.10 -0.69
C PRO A 179 -15.45 7.73 -0.26
N GLY A 180 -15.73 7.87 1.05
CA GLY A 180 -16.95 8.51 1.50
C GLY A 180 -18.22 7.73 1.17
N LYS A 181 -19.37 8.40 1.26
CA LYS A 181 -20.71 7.80 1.16
C LYS A 181 -21.15 7.59 -0.29
N ASP A 182 -20.70 8.44 -1.20
CA ASP A 182 -20.98 8.25 -2.62
C ASP A 182 -20.08 7.18 -3.27
N GLY A 183 -19.13 6.66 -2.50
CA GLY A 183 -18.21 5.62 -2.89
C GLY A 183 -17.18 6.10 -3.91
N LYS A 184 -16.84 7.40 -3.93
CA LYS A 184 -15.86 7.95 -4.86
C LYS A 184 -14.77 8.70 -4.12
N TYR A 185 -13.55 8.59 -4.62
CA TYR A 185 -12.53 9.52 -4.17
C TYR A 185 -12.68 10.85 -4.91
N GLY A 186 -12.43 11.95 -4.20
CA GLY A 186 -12.14 13.24 -4.83
C GLY A 186 -10.83 13.24 -5.63
N ALA A 187 -10.34 14.41 -5.99
CA ALA A 187 -9.02 14.57 -6.61
C ALA A 187 -7.88 14.58 -5.57
N GLY A 188 -8.19 14.98 -4.33
CA GLY A 188 -7.20 15.11 -3.27
C GLY A 188 -6.41 16.43 -3.36
N GLY A 189 -5.10 16.37 -3.13
CA GLY A 189 -4.17 17.45 -3.46
C GLY A 189 -4.16 18.65 -2.51
N HIS A 190 -4.28 19.88 -3.01
CA HIS A 190 -4.04 21.08 -2.20
C HIS A 190 -5.09 21.27 -1.08
N LEU A 191 -4.61 21.17 0.17
CA LEU A 191 -5.31 21.61 1.38
C LEU A 191 -4.78 22.99 1.77
N PRO A 192 -5.54 24.07 1.54
CA PRO A 192 -5.14 25.38 2.01
C PRO A 192 -5.08 25.40 3.55
N PRO A 193 -4.35 26.36 4.13
CA PRO A 193 -4.30 26.55 5.58
C PRO A 193 -5.70 26.65 6.21
N GLU A 194 -5.83 26.28 7.48
CA GLU A 194 -7.10 26.21 8.22
C GLU A 194 -7.93 27.52 8.20
N ASN A 195 -7.28 28.66 7.94
CA ASN A 195 -7.91 29.99 7.90
C ASN A 195 -8.27 30.45 6.48
N GLU A 196 -8.03 29.65 5.46
CA GLU A 196 -8.37 29.96 4.07
C GLU A 196 -9.59 29.16 3.62
N PRO A 197 -10.60 29.81 3.01
CA PRO A 197 -11.79 29.11 2.55
C PRO A 197 -11.42 28.13 1.43
N ARG A 198 -11.49 26.83 1.72
CA ARG A 198 -11.38 25.77 0.71
C ARG A 198 -12.74 25.60 0.04
N THR A 199 -12.80 25.82 -1.28
CA THR A 199 -13.90 25.30 -2.07
C THR A 199 -13.61 23.82 -2.32
N VAL A 200 -14.15 22.94 -1.48
CA VAL A 200 -14.05 21.50 -1.68
C VAL A 200 -14.96 21.11 -2.85
N PRO A 201 -14.43 20.49 -3.93
CA PRO A 201 -15.25 19.89 -4.97
C PRO A 201 -16.35 19.01 -4.38
N LYS A 202 -17.52 18.97 -5.01
CA LYS A 202 -18.71 18.34 -4.41
C LYS A 202 -18.47 16.87 -4.03
N ASP A 203 -17.68 16.21 -4.86
CA ASP A 203 -17.18 14.83 -4.82
C ASP A 203 -16.09 14.57 -3.77
N GLU A 204 -15.48 15.58 -3.14
CA GLU A 204 -14.57 15.33 -2.00
C GLU A 204 -15.15 15.72 -0.64
N ARG A 205 -16.40 16.18 -0.60
CA ARG A 205 -16.99 16.69 0.65
C ARG A 205 -17.27 15.59 1.66
N ASP A 206 -17.42 14.36 1.20
CA ASP A 206 -17.66 13.18 2.03
C ASP A 206 -16.46 12.23 2.11
N ASN A 207 -15.34 12.53 1.44
CA ASN A 207 -14.06 11.87 1.72
C ASN A 207 -13.72 12.05 3.21
N ILE A 208 -13.55 10.92 3.91
CA ILE A 208 -13.07 10.91 5.28
C ILE A 208 -11.57 10.68 5.23
N THR A 209 -10.82 11.67 5.70
CA THR A 209 -9.35 11.60 5.75
C THR A 209 -8.89 11.54 7.19
N ASN A 210 -8.09 10.53 7.51
CA ASN A 210 -7.40 10.45 8.79
C ASN A 210 -5.89 10.68 8.63
N PHE A 211 -5.36 11.56 9.47
CA PHE A 211 -3.93 11.86 9.55
C PHE A 211 -3.41 11.36 10.90
N SER A 212 -2.69 10.24 10.89
CA SER A 212 -2.13 9.66 12.11
C SER A 212 -0.65 9.93 12.21
N VAL A 213 -0.20 10.46 13.36
CA VAL A 213 1.23 10.60 13.71
C VAL A 213 1.88 9.28 14.14
N GLY A 214 1.10 8.19 14.21
CA GLY A 214 1.65 6.85 14.46
C GLY A 214 2.35 6.28 13.23
N ARG A 215 3.03 5.15 13.40
CA ARG A 215 3.61 4.35 12.31
C ARG A 215 2.87 3.01 12.27
N ILE A 216 2.40 2.62 11.09
CA ILE A 216 1.79 1.29 10.85
C ILE A 216 2.80 0.38 10.13
N GLU A 217 3.69 0.97 9.33
CA GLU A 217 4.89 0.33 8.83
C GLU A 217 5.85 -0.02 9.97
N ARG A 218 6.48 -1.18 9.92
CA ARG A 218 7.50 -1.57 10.92
C ARG A 218 8.88 -1.01 10.62
#